data_AF-A0A538JX17-F1
#
_entry.id   AF-A0A538JX17-F1
#
_cell.length_a   1.000
_cell.length_b   1.000
_cell.length_c   1.000
_cell.angle_alpha   90.00
_cell.angle_beta   90.00
_cell.angle_gamma   90.00
#
_symmetry.space_group_name_H-M   'P 1'
#
loop_
_entity.id
_entity.type
_entity.pdbx_description
1 polymer ?
#
loop_
_entity_poly.entity_id
_entity_poly.type
_entity_poly.pdbx_seq_one_letter_code
_entity_poly.pdbx_strand_id
1 'polypeptide(L)'
;MKRLLLLVAALGAALLLPTLAAAKGPDRASISGPGLSHPVTIEGDGEGGPSALGILAGEGGFFAQMYGATGPGTLKARPNLKLGPRYQVTYRVPGQDGASTVQQDLYPYAVHGPVSYMSRGQTFWGTQTTAGGWFRGTPSLKQMLVQAGLPATAPPQRAARVFKLGVALGAGAGLAVAAGALALLYRRRHTSH
;
A
#
# COMPACT_ATOMS: atom_id res chain seq x y z
N MET A 1 55.56 -5.02 -15.52
CA MET A 1 54.59 -6.14 -15.48
C MET A 1 53.64 -6.09 -14.27
N LYS A 2 54.14 -6.00 -13.03
CA LYS A 2 53.29 -5.94 -11.81
C LYS A 2 52.34 -4.73 -11.74
N ARG A 3 52.75 -3.56 -12.26
CA ARG A 3 51.92 -2.34 -12.29
C ARG A 3 50.76 -2.41 -13.30
N LEU A 4 50.94 -3.13 -14.40
CA LEU A 4 49.89 -3.33 -15.40
C LEU A 4 48.82 -4.31 -14.88
N LEU A 5 49.24 -5.36 -14.17
CA LEU A 5 48.33 -6.32 -13.53
C LEU A 5 47.48 -5.68 -12.43
N LEU A 6 48.03 -4.71 -11.67
CA LEU A 6 47.28 -3.96 -10.66
C LEU A 6 46.25 -2.99 -11.26
N LEU A 7 46.53 -2.39 -12.41
CA LEU A 7 45.59 -1.53 -13.13
C LEU A 7 44.43 -2.33 -13.74
N VAL A 8 44.69 -3.54 -14.27
CA VAL A 8 43.64 -4.43 -14.79
C VAL A 8 42.76 -4.99 -13.66
N ALA A 9 43.33 -5.29 -12.49
CA ALA A 9 42.57 -5.73 -11.32
C ALA A 9 41.67 -4.62 -10.73
N ALA A 10 42.14 -3.36 -10.74
CA ALA A 10 41.33 -2.21 -10.30
C ALA A 10 40.20 -1.88 -11.28
N LEU A 11 40.41 -2.05 -12.59
CA LEU A 11 39.36 -1.88 -13.60
C LEU A 11 38.34 -3.03 -13.56
N GLY A 12 38.77 -4.25 -13.26
CA GLY A 12 37.88 -5.42 -13.10
C GLY A 12 36.99 -5.36 -11.85
N ALA A 13 37.47 -4.76 -10.76
CA ALA A 13 36.68 -4.58 -9.54
C ALA A 13 35.58 -3.51 -9.66
N ALA A 14 35.72 -2.54 -10.57
CA ALA A 14 34.70 -1.52 -10.83
C ALA A 14 33.48 -2.06 -11.60
N LEU A 15 33.63 -3.18 -12.32
CA LEU A 15 32.55 -3.85 -13.06
C LEU A 15 31.69 -4.77 -12.18
N LEU A 16 32.07 -4.98 -10.92
CA LEU A 16 31.32 -5.79 -9.94
C LEU A 16 30.46 -4.95 -9.00
N LEU A 17 30.45 -3.62 -9.16
CA LEU A 17 29.37 -2.83 -8.59
C LEU A 17 28.10 -3.22 -9.38
N PRO A 18 27.06 -3.79 -8.74
CA PRO A 18 25.75 -3.80 -9.37
C PRO A 18 25.52 -2.36 -9.79
N THR A 19 25.45 -2.11 -11.10
CA THR A 19 25.07 -0.80 -11.56
C THR A 19 23.72 -0.56 -10.91
N LEU A 20 23.65 0.45 -10.04
CA LEU A 20 22.42 1.06 -9.61
C LEU A 20 21.80 1.64 -10.89
N ALA A 21 21.28 0.76 -11.76
CA ALA A 21 20.37 1.14 -12.82
C ALA A 21 19.34 2.01 -12.13
N ALA A 22 19.26 3.28 -12.55
CA ALA A 22 18.50 4.33 -11.90
C ALA A 22 17.18 3.75 -11.37
N ALA A 23 16.94 3.93 -10.08
CA ALA A 23 15.72 3.50 -9.41
C ALA A 23 14.51 3.82 -10.30
N LYS A 24 13.87 2.79 -10.85
CA LYS A 24 12.83 2.97 -11.86
C LYS A 24 11.59 3.58 -11.21
N GLY A 25 11.05 4.62 -11.83
CA GLY A 25 9.81 5.25 -11.42
C GLY A 25 8.59 4.42 -11.83
N PRO A 26 7.41 4.70 -11.24
CA PRO A 26 6.16 4.13 -11.73
C PRO A 26 5.80 4.70 -13.09
N ASP A 27 5.05 3.95 -13.90
CA ASP A 27 4.45 4.43 -15.16
C ASP A 27 2.93 4.67 -15.03
N ARG A 28 2.36 4.27 -13.89
CA ARG A 28 0.97 4.52 -13.50
C ARG A 28 0.82 4.52 -11.99
N ALA A 29 -0.07 5.38 -11.49
CA ALA A 29 -0.59 5.32 -10.13
C ALA A 29 -2.12 5.37 -10.15
N SER A 30 -2.75 4.58 -9.29
CA SER A 30 -4.18 4.66 -9.02
C SER A 30 -4.43 5.03 -7.57
N ILE A 31 -5.24 6.06 -7.34
CA ILE A 31 -5.49 6.64 -6.02
C ILE A 31 -6.95 6.41 -5.66
N SER A 32 -7.20 5.73 -4.55
CA SER A 32 -8.54 5.50 -4.02
C SER A 32 -8.65 6.05 -2.59
N GLY A 33 -9.84 6.49 -2.20
CA GLY A 33 -10.05 7.00 -0.86
C GLY A 33 -11.34 7.79 -0.70
N PRO A 34 -11.55 8.40 0.48
CA PRO A 34 -12.75 9.17 0.78
C PRO A 34 -13.01 10.29 -0.23
N GLY A 35 -14.28 10.53 -0.55
CA GLY A 35 -14.69 11.58 -1.48
C GLY A 35 -14.46 11.28 -2.97
N LEU A 36 -13.85 10.14 -3.32
CA LEU A 36 -13.72 9.67 -4.70
C LEU A 36 -14.82 8.65 -5.01
N SER A 37 -15.56 8.82 -6.10
CA SER A 37 -16.53 7.84 -6.59
C SER A 37 -15.85 6.66 -7.30
N HIS A 38 -14.72 6.93 -7.95
CA HIS A 38 -13.86 5.95 -8.62
C HIS A 38 -12.39 6.33 -8.38
N PRO A 39 -11.44 5.37 -8.52
CA PRO A 39 -10.03 5.69 -8.39
C PRO A 39 -9.57 6.75 -9.40
N VAL A 40 -8.78 7.71 -8.93
CA VAL A 40 -8.07 8.66 -9.80
C VAL A 40 -6.84 7.96 -10.36
N THR A 41 -6.74 7.85 -11.69
CA THR A 41 -5.59 7.24 -12.36
C THR A 41 -4.71 8.33 -12.95
N ILE A 42 -3.41 8.28 -12.65
CA ILE A 42 -2.38 9.15 -13.19
C ILE A 42 -1.40 8.26 -13.96
N GLU A 43 -1.22 8.54 -15.25
CA GLU A 43 -0.31 7.81 -16.14
C GLU A 43 0.79 8.75 -16.62
N GLY A 44 1.92 8.18 -17.07
CA GLY A 44 3.02 8.92 -17.67
C GLY A 44 4.36 8.55 -17.05
N ASP A 45 5.32 9.47 -17.10
CA ASP A 45 6.64 9.28 -16.53
C ASP A 45 6.65 9.63 -15.04
N GLY A 46 6.97 8.66 -14.19
CA GLY A 46 7.15 8.80 -12.75
C GLY A 46 8.60 8.88 -12.29
N GLU A 47 9.59 8.94 -13.20
CA GLU A 47 11.02 9.04 -12.87
C GLU A 47 11.43 10.44 -12.40
N GLY A 48 10.54 11.43 -12.50
CA GLY A 48 10.73 12.78 -11.97
C GLY A 48 10.14 13.85 -12.88
N GLY A 49 10.61 15.08 -12.71
CA GLY A 49 10.18 16.21 -13.53
C GLY A 49 8.79 16.75 -13.17
N PRO A 50 8.22 17.63 -14.03
CA PRO A 50 7.00 18.38 -13.71
C PRO A 50 5.71 17.61 -14.02
N SER A 51 5.78 16.34 -14.45
CA SER A 51 4.59 15.54 -14.71
C SER A 51 3.81 15.28 -13.42
N ALA A 52 2.50 15.04 -13.52
CA ALA A 52 1.69 14.71 -12.35
C ALA A 52 2.20 13.45 -11.63
N LEU A 53 2.63 12.43 -12.39
CA LEU A 53 3.18 11.20 -11.82
C LEU A 53 4.58 11.41 -11.22
N GLY A 54 5.42 12.23 -11.84
CA GLY A 54 6.74 12.61 -11.33
C GLY A 54 6.65 13.39 -10.02
N ILE A 55 5.71 14.33 -9.93
CA ILE A 55 5.39 15.04 -8.67
C ILE A 55 4.88 14.06 -7.62
N LEU A 56 3.94 13.16 -7.97
CA LEU A 56 3.44 12.16 -7.05
C LEU A 56 4.56 11.25 -6.51
N ALA A 57 5.43 10.74 -7.39
CA ALA A 57 6.51 9.85 -7.01
C ALA A 57 7.60 10.57 -6.19
N GLY A 58 8.02 11.76 -6.63
CA GLY A 58 9.05 12.56 -5.96
C GLY A 58 8.58 13.10 -4.62
N GLU A 59 7.52 13.90 -4.63
CA GLU A 59 7.01 14.59 -3.44
C GLU A 59 6.21 13.65 -2.52
N GLY A 60 5.68 12.54 -3.05
CA GLY A 60 5.06 11.49 -2.26
C GLY A 60 6.06 10.53 -1.61
N GLY A 61 7.36 10.66 -1.90
CA GLY A 61 8.41 9.87 -1.26
C GLY A 61 8.54 8.44 -1.78
N PHE A 62 8.03 8.15 -2.98
CA PHE A 62 8.08 6.81 -3.59
C PHE A 62 9.50 6.26 -3.61
N PHE A 63 10.48 7.02 -4.12
CA PHE A 63 11.86 6.56 -4.25
C PHE A 63 12.54 6.31 -2.90
N ALA A 64 12.33 7.21 -1.94
CA ALA A 64 12.86 7.06 -0.58
C ALA A 64 12.31 5.80 0.09
N GLN A 65 11.02 5.55 -0.05
CA GLN A 65 10.33 4.44 0.59
C GLN A 65 10.49 3.11 -0.16
N MET A 66 10.64 3.13 -1.48
CA MET A 66 10.84 1.91 -2.27
C MET A 66 12.29 1.43 -2.14
N TYR A 67 13.26 2.32 -2.32
CA TYR A 67 14.68 1.96 -2.45
C TYR A 67 15.52 2.30 -1.21
N GLY A 68 14.95 2.94 -0.20
CA GLY A 68 15.64 3.26 1.05
C GLY A 68 16.55 4.49 0.97
N ALA A 69 16.38 5.34 -0.04
CA ALA A 69 17.11 6.60 -0.11
C ALA A 69 16.71 7.53 1.05
N THR A 70 17.70 8.06 1.75
CA THR A 70 17.49 9.08 2.79
C THR A 70 17.58 10.48 2.18
N GLY A 71 16.63 11.36 2.50
CA GLY A 71 16.67 12.74 2.03
C GLY A 71 15.69 13.65 2.78
N PRO A 72 15.55 14.89 2.33
CA PRO A 72 14.51 15.79 2.82
C PRO A 72 13.14 15.10 2.74
N GLY A 73 12.36 15.18 3.81
CA GLY A 73 11.04 14.55 3.89
C GLY A 73 11.02 13.16 4.51
N THR A 74 12.13 12.39 4.53
CA THR A 74 12.16 11.08 5.21
C THR A 74 11.95 11.25 6.72
N LEU A 75 11.01 10.51 7.29
CA LEU A 75 10.68 10.56 8.72
C LEU A 75 11.09 9.24 9.41
N LYS A 76 11.72 9.36 10.58
CA LYS A 76 12.14 8.20 11.39
C LYS A 76 10.97 7.40 11.97
N ALA A 77 9.82 8.04 12.15
CA ALA A 77 8.63 7.45 12.74
C ALA A 77 7.37 8.15 12.20
N ARG A 78 6.20 7.57 12.51
CA ARG A 78 4.92 8.22 12.23
C ARG A 78 4.89 9.61 12.86
N PRO A 79 4.60 10.67 12.10
CA PRO A 79 4.57 12.00 12.67
C PRO A 79 3.40 12.13 13.65
N ASN A 80 3.65 12.76 14.80
CA ASN A 80 2.64 13.03 15.82
C ASN A 80 1.79 14.26 15.42
N LEU A 81 0.91 14.08 14.44
CA LEU A 81 0.02 15.12 13.92
C LEU A 81 -1.30 14.52 13.41
N LYS A 82 -2.31 15.37 13.22
CA LYS A 82 -3.56 14.96 12.58
C LYS A 82 -3.30 14.71 11.09
N LEU A 83 -3.34 13.45 10.68
CA LEU A 83 -3.08 13.03 9.29
C LEU A 83 -4.25 13.33 8.35
N GLY A 84 -5.48 13.40 8.88
CA GLY A 84 -6.68 13.48 8.05
C GLY A 84 -7.01 12.15 7.35
N PRO A 85 -7.89 12.17 6.33
CA PRO A 85 -8.34 10.97 5.64
C PRO A 85 -7.19 10.26 4.90
N ARG A 86 -7.19 8.93 4.98
CA ARG A 86 -6.24 8.05 4.28
C ARG A 86 -6.71 7.76 2.85
N TYR A 87 -5.81 7.88 1.90
CA TYR A 87 -5.94 7.44 0.53
C TYR A 87 -4.95 6.30 0.28
N GLN A 88 -5.33 5.32 -0.53
CA GLN A 88 -4.44 4.26 -0.99
C GLN A 88 -3.95 4.62 -2.39
N VAL A 89 -2.64 4.69 -2.56
CA VAL A 89 -1.98 4.78 -3.86
C VAL A 89 -1.45 3.41 -4.23
N THR A 90 -1.80 2.95 -5.43
CA THR A 90 -1.30 1.71 -6.02
C THR A 90 -0.47 2.08 -7.24
N TYR A 91 0.84 1.88 -7.16
CA TYR A 91 1.80 2.15 -8.22
C TYR A 91 2.01 0.91 -9.08
N ARG A 92 2.04 1.09 -10.40
CA ARG A 92 2.59 0.12 -11.35
C ARG A 92 4.03 0.53 -11.66
N VAL A 93 4.97 -0.37 -11.42
CA VAL A 93 6.41 -0.14 -11.58
C VAL A 93 6.95 -1.08 -12.65
N PRO A 94 7.28 -0.57 -13.85
CA PRO A 94 7.81 -1.40 -14.94
C PRO A 94 9.17 -1.98 -14.56
N GLY A 95 9.38 -3.26 -14.87
CA GLY A 95 10.64 -3.99 -14.72
C GLY A 95 10.96 -4.81 -15.97
N GLN A 96 12.14 -5.43 -16.00
CA GLN A 96 12.61 -6.21 -17.17
C GLN A 96 11.66 -7.38 -17.51
N ASP A 97 11.24 -8.14 -16.50
CA ASP A 97 10.38 -9.32 -16.65
C ASP A 97 8.87 -9.00 -16.48
N GLY A 98 8.51 -7.71 -16.49
CA GLY A 98 7.14 -7.25 -16.31
C GLY A 98 6.98 -6.22 -15.20
N ALA A 99 5.75 -5.73 -15.04
CA ALA A 99 5.43 -4.71 -14.05
C ALA A 99 5.13 -5.32 -12.68
N SER A 100 5.55 -4.62 -11.62
CA SER A 100 5.16 -4.91 -10.24
C SER A 100 4.20 -3.87 -9.71
N THR A 101 3.46 -4.26 -8.67
CA THR A 101 2.55 -3.34 -7.98
C THR A 101 3.03 -3.07 -6.57
N VAL A 102 3.09 -1.80 -6.18
CA VAL A 102 3.49 -1.38 -4.83
C VAL A 102 2.45 -0.42 -4.28
N GLN A 103 2.10 -0.56 -3.01
CA GLN A 103 1.10 0.26 -2.34
C GLN A 103 1.74 1.26 -1.39
N GLN A 104 1.13 2.44 -1.31
CA GLN A 104 1.49 3.52 -0.39
C GLN A 104 0.21 4.12 0.19
N ASP A 105 0.20 4.38 1.48
CA ASP A 105 -0.81 5.17 2.14
C ASP A 105 -0.45 6.65 1.98
N LEU A 106 -1.42 7.47 1.59
CA LEU A 106 -1.26 8.90 1.37
C LEU A 106 -2.27 9.67 2.22
N TYR A 107 -1.79 10.74 2.85
CA TYR A 107 -2.54 11.62 3.72
C TYR A 107 -2.42 13.06 3.18
N PRO A 108 -3.22 13.44 2.15
CA PRO A 108 -3.07 14.72 1.45
C PRO A 108 -3.40 15.94 2.32
N TYR A 109 -4.19 15.73 3.38
CA TYR A 109 -4.74 16.78 4.23
C TYR A 109 -4.12 16.80 5.62
N ALA A 110 -2.97 16.16 5.79
CA ALA A 110 -2.24 16.18 7.04
C ALA A 110 -1.86 17.63 7.44
N VAL A 111 -1.92 17.91 8.74
CA VAL A 111 -1.50 19.21 9.28
C VAL A 111 -0.01 19.41 9.01
N HIS A 112 0.38 20.60 8.56
CA HIS A 112 1.74 20.95 8.11
C HIS A 112 2.22 20.26 6.82
N GLY A 113 1.30 19.78 5.99
CA GLY A 113 1.61 19.28 4.65
C GLY A 113 1.34 17.79 4.50
N PRO A 114 1.31 17.28 3.25
CA PRO A 114 0.96 15.90 2.97
C PRO A 114 2.01 14.92 3.52
N VAL A 115 1.52 13.78 3.98
CA VAL A 115 2.36 12.70 4.53
C VAL A 115 2.03 11.41 3.80
N SER A 116 3.01 10.56 3.58
CA SER A 116 2.81 9.21 3.06
C SER A 116 3.49 8.16 3.94
N TYR A 117 3.02 6.93 3.81
CA TYR A 117 3.61 5.75 4.42
C TYR A 117 3.62 4.60 3.42
N MET A 118 4.75 3.91 3.33
CA MET A 118 4.85 2.65 2.60
C MET A 118 5.24 1.55 3.57
N SER A 119 4.51 0.44 3.53
CA SER A 119 4.89 -0.75 4.29
C SER A 119 6.23 -1.27 3.78
N ARG A 120 7.12 -1.61 4.70
CA ARG A 120 8.38 -2.31 4.42
C ARG A 120 8.08 -3.75 3.98
N GLY A 121 8.91 -4.29 3.09
CA GLY A 121 8.84 -5.70 2.73
C GLY A 121 7.86 -6.04 1.61
N GLN A 122 7.28 -5.06 0.91
CA GLN A 122 6.46 -5.34 -0.26
C GLN A 122 7.36 -5.86 -1.38
N THR A 123 7.10 -7.07 -1.85
CA THR A 123 7.87 -7.69 -2.94
C THR A 123 7.62 -6.98 -4.26
N PHE A 124 8.68 -6.65 -4.99
CA PHE A 124 8.60 -6.16 -6.37
C PHE A 124 9.70 -6.81 -7.23
N TRP A 125 9.40 -6.96 -8.51
CA TRP A 125 10.21 -7.67 -9.52
C TRP A 125 10.69 -9.05 -9.03
N GLY A 126 9.84 -9.75 -8.26
CA GLY A 126 10.05 -11.11 -7.75
C GLY A 126 11.09 -11.26 -6.64
N THR A 127 12.10 -10.40 -6.57
CA THR A 127 13.28 -10.60 -5.71
C THR A 127 13.58 -9.43 -4.78
N GLN A 128 13.08 -8.24 -5.07
CA GLN A 128 13.35 -7.04 -4.29
C GLN A 128 12.21 -6.76 -3.31
N THR A 129 12.49 -5.99 -2.26
CA THR A 129 11.50 -5.58 -1.26
C THR A 129 11.61 -4.11 -0.92
N THR A 130 10.46 -3.46 -0.69
CA THR A 130 10.43 -2.04 -0.32
C THR A 130 11.15 -1.79 1.00
N ALA A 131 11.92 -0.70 1.07
CA ALA A 131 12.51 -0.25 2.34
C ALA A 131 11.43 0.18 3.36
N GLY A 132 10.33 0.73 2.87
CA GLY A 132 9.21 1.28 3.63
C GLY A 132 9.55 2.58 4.37
N GLY A 133 8.60 3.05 5.15
CA GLY A 133 8.79 4.19 6.07
C GLY A 133 7.80 5.33 5.85
N TRP A 134 7.97 6.37 6.64
CA TRP A 134 7.16 7.58 6.60
C TRP A 134 7.87 8.68 5.82
N PHE A 135 7.12 9.46 5.05
CA PHE A 135 7.65 10.58 4.28
C PHE A 135 6.72 11.79 4.38
N ARG A 136 7.29 12.99 4.43
CA ARG A 136 6.58 14.27 4.37
C ARG A 136 6.87 14.92 3.03
N GLY A 137 5.81 15.10 2.25
CA GLY A 137 5.86 15.83 0.98
C GLY A 137 5.68 17.33 1.18
N THR A 138 5.70 18.05 0.06
CA THR A 138 5.51 19.50 0.03
C THR A 138 4.07 19.88 -0.38
N PRO A 139 3.66 21.15 -0.25
CA PRO A 139 2.34 21.60 -0.67
C PRO A 139 2.01 21.39 -2.16
N SER A 140 3.03 21.31 -3.03
CA SER A 140 2.84 21.07 -4.48
C SER A 140 2.19 19.71 -4.74
N LEU A 141 2.50 18.69 -3.92
CA LEU A 141 1.86 17.39 -4.00
C LEU A 141 0.35 17.50 -3.81
N LYS A 142 -0.10 18.22 -2.78
CA LYS A 142 -1.55 18.41 -2.55
C LYS A 142 -2.20 19.17 -3.71
N GLN A 143 -1.55 20.23 -4.22
CA GLN A 143 -2.07 21.01 -5.35
C GLN A 143 -2.25 20.13 -6.59
N MET A 144 -1.24 19.34 -6.95
CA MET A 144 -1.29 18.41 -8.06
C MET A 144 -2.39 17.36 -7.87
N LEU A 145 -2.51 16.78 -6.67
CA LEU A 145 -3.55 15.79 -6.37
C LEU A 145 -4.96 16.35 -6.55
N VAL A 146 -5.19 17.60 -6.11
CA VAL A 146 -6.47 18.28 -6.30
C VAL A 146 -6.75 18.53 -7.78
N GLN A 147 -5.74 18.97 -8.55
CA GLN A 147 -5.86 19.11 -10.01
C GLN A 147 -6.16 17.78 -10.71
N ALA A 148 -5.62 16.68 -10.19
CA ALA A 148 -5.87 15.33 -10.70
C ALA A 148 -7.26 14.78 -10.31
N GLY A 149 -8.01 15.45 -9.43
CA GLY A 149 -9.37 15.08 -9.07
C GLY A 149 -9.61 14.76 -7.60
N LEU A 150 -8.63 14.94 -6.71
CA LEU A 150 -8.90 14.87 -5.27
C LEU A 150 -9.72 16.08 -4.80
N PRO A 151 -10.58 15.90 -3.78
CA PRO A 151 -11.30 17.02 -3.17
C PRO A 151 -10.35 18.14 -2.69
N ALA A 152 -10.70 19.41 -2.90
CA ALA A 152 -9.87 20.53 -2.45
C ALA A 152 -9.73 20.58 -0.91
N THR A 153 -10.78 20.16 -0.21
CA THR A 153 -10.86 20.06 1.25
C THR A 153 -11.03 18.62 1.69
N ALA A 154 -10.60 18.31 2.91
CA ALA A 154 -10.69 16.96 3.45
C ALA A 154 -12.16 16.52 3.53
N PRO A 155 -12.55 15.40 2.90
CA PRO A 155 -13.89 14.85 3.08
C PRO A 155 -14.11 14.47 4.54
N PRO A 156 -15.34 14.58 5.05
CA PRO A 156 -15.66 14.09 6.38
C PRO A 156 -15.33 12.60 6.45
N GLN A 157 -14.56 12.21 7.46
CA GLN A 157 -14.22 10.83 7.70
C GLN A 157 -15.51 10.10 8.11
N ARG A 158 -16.18 9.44 7.15
CA ARG A 158 -17.27 8.53 7.49
C ARG A 158 -16.66 7.47 8.39
N ALA A 159 -17.07 7.43 9.65
CA ALA A 159 -16.74 6.32 10.52
C ALA A 159 -17.15 5.04 9.80
N ALA A 160 -16.20 4.12 9.61
CA ALA A 160 -16.53 2.79 9.12
C ALA A 160 -17.56 2.22 10.10
N ARG A 161 -18.81 2.04 9.65
CA ARG A 161 -19.81 1.32 10.42
C ARG A 161 -19.32 -0.12 10.45
N VAL A 162 -18.62 -0.49 11.52
CA VAL A 162 -18.40 -1.89 11.84
C VAL A 162 -19.79 -2.45 12.12
N PHE A 163 -20.42 -3.02 11.09
CA PHE A 163 -21.52 -3.94 11.31
C PHE A 163 -20.91 -5.10 12.09
N LYS A 164 -21.01 -5.04 13.42
CA LYS A 164 -21.05 -6.27 14.21
C LYS A 164 -22.32 -6.97 13.73
N LEU A 165 -22.19 -7.79 12.70
CA LEU A 165 -23.15 -8.85 12.44
C LEU A 165 -23.12 -9.70 13.72
N GLY A 166 -24.03 -9.37 14.63
CA GLY A 166 -24.36 -10.21 15.75
C GLY A 166 -24.74 -11.55 15.14
N VAL A 167 -23.87 -12.53 15.33
CA VAL A 167 -24.17 -13.92 15.08
C VAL A 167 -25.32 -14.26 16.03
N ALA A 168 -26.56 -14.13 15.55
CA ALA A 168 -27.73 -14.74 16.15
C ALA A 168 -27.69 -16.24 15.82
N LEU A 169 -26.68 -16.94 16.36
CA LEU A 169 -26.68 -18.40 16.42
C LEU A 169 -27.67 -18.81 17.51
N GLY A 170 -28.83 -19.30 17.06
CA GLY A 170 -29.44 -20.51 17.61
C GLY A 170 -29.77 -20.51 19.10
N ALA A 171 -30.91 -19.93 19.46
CA ALA A 171 -31.72 -20.38 20.58
C ALA A 171 -33.15 -20.60 20.05
N GLY A 172 -33.39 -21.73 19.38
CA GLY A 172 -34.71 -22.02 18.81
C GLY A 172 -34.90 -23.36 18.10
N ALA A 173 -33.84 -24.13 17.84
CA ALA A 173 -33.95 -25.43 17.17
C ALA A 173 -33.22 -26.57 17.93
N GLY A 174 -33.09 -26.43 19.25
CA GLY A 174 -32.41 -27.40 20.13
C GLY A 174 -33.32 -28.19 21.08
N LEU A 175 -34.65 -28.07 20.95
CA LEU A 175 -35.63 -28.75 21.82
C LEU A 175 -36.63 -29.66 21.07
N ALA A 176 -36.42 -29.91 19.77
CA ALA A 176 -37.31 -30.77 18.98
C ALA A 176 -36.73 -32.16 18.63
N VAL A 177 -35.43 -32.39 18.87
CA VAL A 177 -34.78 -33.68 18.49
C VAL A 177 -34.65 -34.65 19.69
N ALA A 178 -34.84 -34.19 20.94
CA ALA A 178 -34.76 -35.07 22.11
C ALA A 178 -36.11 -35.75 22.50
N ALA A 179 -37.25 -35.28 21.99
CA ALA A 179 -38.57 -35.88 22.28
C ALA A 179 -38.96 -37.01 21.31
N GLY A 180 -38.46 -37.00 20.07
CA GLY A 180 -38.79 -38.01 19.04
C GLY A 180 -38.06 -39.35 19.23
N ALA A 181 -36.86 -39.35 19.81
CA ALA A 181 -36.07 -40.57 19.98
C ALA A 181 -36.53 -41.43 21.18
N LEU A 182 -37.13 -40.84 22.22
CA LEU A 182 -37.67 -41.60 23.36
C LEU A 182 -39.04 -42.25 23.07
N ALA A 183 -39.89 -41.64 22.24
CA ALA A 183 -41.21 -42.19 21.90
C ALA A 183 -41.13 -43.45 21.00
N LEU A 184 -40.11 -43.53 20.13
CA LEU A 184 -39.88 -44.70 19.26
C LEU A 184 -39.25 -45.90 19.98
N LEU A 185 -38.57 -45.67 21.11
CA LEU A 185 -38.01 -46.75 21.93
C LEU A 185 -39.01 -47.35 22.92
N TYR A 186 -40.04 -46.59 23.34
CA TYR A 186 -41.10 -47.12 24.22
C TYR A 186 -42.10 -48.00 23.46
N ARG A 187 -42.42 -47.66 22.20
CA ARG A 187 -43.42 -48.38 21.40
C ARG A 187 -42.95 -49.75 20.89
N ARG A 188 -41.64 -50.02 20.88
CA ARG A 188 -41.07 -51.30 20.41
C ARG A 188 -40.97 -52.38 21.49
N ARG A 189 -41.29 -52.07 22.76
CA ARG A 189 -41.21 -53.01 23.90
C ARG A 189 -42.56 -53.60 24.35
N HIS A 190 -43.68 -53.22 23.73
CA HIS A 190 -45.03 -53.68 24.12
C HIS A 190 -45.77 -54.51 23.06
N THR A 191 -45.09 -55.04 22.04
CA THR A 191 -45.71 -55.93 21.02
C THR A 191 -45.04 -57.30 20.95
N SER A 192 -44.64 -57.84 22.09
CA SER A 192 -44.27 -59.25 22.20
C SER A 192 -44.81 -59.79 23.51
N HIS A 193 -46.10 -60.15 23.49
CA HIS A 193 -46.67 -61.41 24.00
C HIS A 193 -48.15 -61.44 23.66
#